data_AF-A0A7X9KL38-F1
#
_entry.id   AF-A0A7X9KL38-F1
#
_cell.length_a   1.000
_cell.length_b   1.000
_cell.length_c   1.000
_cell.angle_alpha   90.00
_cell.angle_beta   90.00
_cell.angle_gamma   90.00
#
_symmetry.space_group_name_H-M   'P 1'
#
loop_
_entity.id
_entity.type
_entity.pdbx_description
1 polymer ?
#
loop_
_entity_poly.entity_id
_entity_poly.type
_entity_poly.pdbx_seq_one_letter_code
_entity_poly.pdbx_strand_id
1 'polypeptide(L)'
;SGGGDGGDGSAGTGVQTTGGAAQSVAPAVPMDTREALVSVLGTPDAVSGKIVVVDDLEMWVESLTYADLAMRFDVASGVVIGSEAIDPFPEGTLLPLHVRVQLGMSQAEVRDSLAGFELTEVQGTVLDLPVGSVVLAGGQVLVGLFEDRVVYYQTYPLVPDVDGEFQAYLDGDLP
;
A
#
# COMPACT_ATOMS: atom_id res chain seq x y z
N SER A 1 -10.45 -70.55 -40.43
CA SER A 1 -9.77 -71.66 -39.74
C SER A 1 -8.48 -71.07 -39.18
N GLY A 2 -8.40 -70.70 -37.90
CA GLY A 2 -8.28 -71.63 -36.77
C GLY A 2 -6.81 -72.04 -36.67
N GLY A 3 -6.06 -71.86 -35.59
CA GLY A 3 -6.40 -71.49 -34.23
C GLY A 3 -5.14 -71.02 -33.46
N GLY A 4 -5.35 -70.69 -32.19
CA GLY A 4 -4.30 -70.30 -31.24
C GLY A 4 -3.75 -71.46 -30.43
N ASP A 5 -2.76 -71.14 -29.60
CA ASP A 5 -2.53 -71.54 -28.20
C ASP A 5 -1.12 -71.05 -27.84
N GLY A 6 -0.93 -70.23 -26.80
CA GLY A 6 -0.77 -70.66 -25.40
C GLY A 6 0.66 -70.22 -25.03
N GLY A 7 0.99 -69.58 -23.92
CA GLY A 7 0.49 -69.63 -22.56
C GLY A 7 1.73 -69.65 -21.65
N ASP A 8 1.64 -68.94 -20.53
CA ASP A 8 2.48 -69.00 -19.31
C ASP A 8 3.85 -68.32 -19.21
N GLY A 9 4.03 -67.59 -18.09
CA GLY A 9 5.34 -67.45 -17.45
C GLY A 9 5.60 -66.19 -16.62
N SER A 10 5.02 -66.09 -15.41
CA SER A 10 5.22 -65.06 -14.38
C SER A 10 6.65 -64.67 -13.99
N ALA A 11 6.82 -63.38 -13.65
CA ALA A 11 7.45 -62.79 -12.44
C ALA A 11 7.82 -61.32 -12.75
N GLY A 12 7.29 -60.27 -12.13
CA GLY A 12 7.18 -60.01 -10.69
C GLY A 12 8.35 -59.12 -10.25
N THR A 13 8.22 -57.78 -10.28
CA THR A 13 8.89 -56.84 -9.34
C THR A 13 8.49 -55.38 -9.56
N GLY A 14 8.03 -54.73 -8.47
CA GLY A 14 8.31 -53.32 -8.20
C GLY A 14 7.39 -52.27 -8.83
N VAL A 15 6.21 -52.07 -8.22
CA VAL A 15 5.62 -50.73 -8.20
C VAL A 15 6.58 -49.84 -7.40
N GLN A 16 7.41 -49.04 -8.07
CA GLN A 16 8.11 -47.94 -7.41
C GLN A 16 7.11 -46.80 -7.21
N THR A 17 6.49 -46.82 -6.04
CA THR A 17 6.00 -45.60 -5.38
C THR A 17 7.20 -44.74 -5.04
N THR A 18 7.57 -43.81 -5.92
CA THR A 18 8.33 -42.63 -5.48
C THR A 18 7.33 -41.55 -5.15
N GLY A 19 7.04 -41.43 -3.85
CA GLY A 19 6.42 -40.25 -3.29
C GLY A 19 7.28 -39.03 -3.60
N GLY A 20 6.86 -38.26 -4.60
CA GLY A 20 7.21 -36.85 -4.66
C GLY A 20 6.28 -36.16 -3.69
N ALA A 21 6.85 -35.62 -2.61
CA ALA A 21 6.14 -34.74 -1.70
C ALA A 21 5.34 -33.74 -2.53
N ALA A 22 4.01 -33.73 -2.37
CA ALA A 22 3.21 -32.61 -2.82
C ALA A 22 3.86 -31.39 -2.20
N GLN A 23 4.53 -30.57 -3.02
CA GLN A 23 4.83 -29.22 -2.63
C GLN A 23 3.48 -28.64 -2.28
N SER A 24 3.26 -28.41 -0.98
CA SER A 24 2.16 -27.59 -0.53
C SER A 24 2.47 -26.22 -1.10
N VAL A 25 1.93 -25.97 -2.30
CA VAL A 25 1.76 -24.62 -2.79
C VAL A 25 0.71 -24.08 -1.84
N ALA A 26 1.15 -23.42 -0.77
CA ALA A 26 0.26 -22.57 -0.01
C ALA A 26 -0.48 -21.72 -1.04
N PRO A 27 -1.83 -21.63 -0.99
CA PRO A 27 -2.55 -20.80 -1.93
C PRO A 27 -1.89 -19.42 -1.88
N ALA A 28 -1.40 -18.93 -3.03
CA ALA A 28 -0.95 -17.56 -3.14
C ALA A 28 -2.15 -16.73 -2.69
N VAL A 29 -2.04 -16.11 -1.51
CA VAL A 29 -3.09 -15.24 -1.00
C VAL A 29 -3.20 -14.13 -2.04
N PRO A 30 -4.33 -14.01 -2.76
CA PRO A 30 -4.49 -12.91 -3.69
C PRO A 30 -4.28 -11.62 -2.92
N MET A 31 -3.26 -10.85 -3.30
CA MET A 31 -2.98 -9.53 -2.72
C MET A 31 -3.78 -8.46 -3.45
N ASP A 32 -4.97 -8.82 -3.90
CA ASP A 32 -5.88 -7.99 -4.70
C ASP A 32 -6.71 -7.05 -3.82
N THR A 33 -6.64 -7.21 -2.49
CA THR A 33 -7.29 -6.33 -1.53
C THR A 33 -6.28 -5.66 -0.62
N ARG A 34 -6.64 -4.47 -0.15
CA ARG A 34 -5.90 -3.72 0.87
C ARG A 34 -5.61 -4.57 2.12
N GLU A 35 -6.63 -5.27 2.60
CA GLU A 35 -6.53 -6.11 3.80
C GLU A 35 -5.57 -7.28 3.61
N ALA A 36 -5.65 -7.97 2.46
CA ALA A 36 -4.72 -9.05 2.14
C ALA A 36 -3.28 -8.53 2.02
N LEU A 37 -3.10 -7.38 1.37
CA LEU A 37 -1.78 -6.77 1.19
C LEU A 37 -1.15 -6.39 2.53
N VAL A 38 -1.89 -5.73 3.42
CA VAL A 38 -1.43 -5.39 4.78
C VAL A 38 -1.22 -6.62 5.65
N SER A 39 -2.03 -7.66 5.50
CA SER A 39 -1.89 -8.92 6.23
C SER A 39 -0.59 -9.66 5.89
N VAL A 40 -0.16 -9.59 4.63
CA VAL A 40 1.03 -10.32 4.15
C VAL A 40 2.30 -9.47 4.25
N LEU A 41 2.25 -8.19 3.88
CA LEU A 41 3.41 -7.29 3.85
C LEU A 41 3.62 -6.52 5.15
N GLY A 42 2.63 -6.51 6.03
CA GLY A 42 2.61 -5.67 7.21
C GLY A 42 2.04 -4.28 6.95
N THR A 43 2.18 -3.41 7.95
CA THR A 43 1.67 -2.04 7.86
C THR A 43 2.60 -1.23 6.95
N PRO A 44 2.06 -0.45 6.00
CA PRO A 44 2.88 0.36 5.10
C PRO A 44 3.65 1.44 5.86
N ASP A 45 4.85 1.75 5.38
CA ASP A 45 5.75 2.74 5.98
C ASP A 45 5.26 4.17 5.77
N ALA A 46 4.56 4.42 4.66
CA ALA A 46 3.89 5.68 4.38
C ALA A 46 2.60 5.45 3.60
N VAL A 47 1.61 6.28 3.85
CA VAL A 47 0.29 6.23 3.21
C VAL A 47 -0.12 7.61 2.74
N SER A 48 -0.73 7.68 1.56
CA SER A 48 -1.53 8.83 1.14
C SER A 48 -2.91 8.38 0.70
N GLY A 49 -3.88 9.28 0.78
CA GLY A 49 -5.23 9.08 0.26
C GLY A 49 -5.79 10.36 -0.30
N LYS A 50 -6.40 10.29 -1.48
CA LYS A 50 -6.98 11.44 -2.18
C LYS A 50 -8.18 11.05 -3.05
N ILE A 51 -8.98 12.05 -3.41
CA ILE A 51 -9.96 11.93 -4.49
C ILE A 51 -9.23 12.07 -5.81
N VAL A 52 -9.45 11.13 -6.73
CA VAL A 52 -9.02 11.21 -8.12
C VAL A 52 -10.26 11.19 -9.00
N VAL A 53 -10.27 11.97 -10.08
CA VAL A 53 -11.34 11.93 -11.08
C VAL A 53 -10.86 11.12 -12.28
N VAL A 54 -11.57 10.04 -12.61
CA VAL A 54 -11.32 9.21 -13.80
C VAL A 54 -12.62 9.11 -14.59
N ASP A 55 -12.62 9.55 -15.84
CA ASP A 55 -13.80 9.56 -16.72
C ASP A 55 -15.05 10.19 -16.05
N ASP A 56 -14.87 11.36 -15.43
CA ASP A 56 -15.90 12.09 -14.66
C ASP A 56 -16.43 11.37 -13.40
N LEU A 57 -15.81 10.26 -12.99
CA LEU A 57 -16.10 9.57 -11.74
C LEU A 57 -15.06 9.91 -10.68
N GLU A 58 -15.54 10.43 -9.55
CA GLU A 58 -14.72 10.59 -8.35
C GLU A 58 -14.47 9.23 -7.71
N MET A 59 -13.20 8.87 -7.57
CA MET A 59 -12.76 7.65 -6.93
C MET A 59 -11.78 7.95 -5.81
N TRP A 60 -11.95 7.21 -4.72
CA TRP A 60 -11.02 7.24 -3.60
C TRP A 60 -9.84 6.34 -3.91
N VAL A 61 -8.64 6.93 -3.89
CA VAL A 61 -7.40 6.21 -4.11
C VAL A 61 -6.51 6.41 -2.90
N GLU A 62 -6.03 5.30 -2.34
CA GLU A 62 -4.97 5.26 -1.35
C GLU A 62 -3.70 4.72 -2.01
N SER A 63 -2.56 5.30 -1.69
CA SER A 63 -1.26 4.76 -2.08
C SER A 63 -0.54 4.27 -0.83
N LEU A 64 -0.08 3.02 -0.85
CA LEU A 64 0.60 2.34 0.24
C LEU A 64 2.07 2.11 -0.14
N THR A 65 2.99 2.76 0.56
CA THR A 65 4.42 2.67 0.30
C THR A 65 5.09 1.70 1.27
N TYR A 66 5.88 0.78 0.72
CA TYR A 66 6.69 -0.19 1.45
C TYR A 66 8.17 0.07 1.11
N ALA A 67 8.86 0.76 2.01
CA ALA A 67 10.22 1.26 1.83
C ALA A 67 11.23 0.12 1.63
N ASP A 68 11.16 -0.91 2.47
CA ASP A 68 12.06 -2.07 2.42
C ASP A 68 11.91 -2.89 1.12
N LEU A 69 10.75 -2.79 0.48
CA LEU A 69 10.46 -3.46 -0.78
C LEU A 69 10.73 -2.57 -2.00
N ALA A 70 10.96 -1.27 -1.79
CA ALA A 70 10.99 -0.26 -2.84
C ALA A 70 9.76 -0.35 -3.76
N MET A 71 8.57 -0.47 -3.15
CA MET A 71 7.30 -0.64 -3.86
C MET A 71 6.22 0.31 -3.33
N ARG A 72 5.37 0.79 -4.24
CA ARG A 72 4.11 1.47 -3.92
C ARG A 72 2.94 0.71 -4.54
N PHE A 73 1.84 0.61 -3.80
CA PHE A 73 0.60 -0.01 -4.26
C PHE A 73 -0.54 0.99 -4.21
N ASP A 74 -1.28 1.11 -5.31
CA ASP A 74 -2.48 1.93 -5.37
C ASP A 74 -3.72 1.09 -5.14
N VAL A 75 -4.57 1.57 -4.25
CA VAL A 75 -5.78 0.91 -3.79
C VAL A 75 -6.95 1.83 -4.04
N ALA A 76 -7.94 1.36 -4.79
CA ALA A 76 -9.22 2.05 -4.95
C ALA A 76 -10.36 1.21 -4.39
N SER A 77 -11.18 1.81 -3.54
CA SER A 77 -12.31 1.12 -2.87
C SER A 77 -11.92 -0.21 -2.21
N GLY A 78 -10.74 -0.26 -1.59
CA GLY A 78 -10.20 -1.45 -0.92
C GLY A 78 -9.59 -2.52 -1.84
N VAL A 79 -9.58 -2.30 -3.15
CA VAL A 79 -9.01 -3.20 -4.16
C VAL A 79 -7.70 -2.63 -4.67
N VAL A 80 -6.66 -3.45 -4.78
CA VAL A 80 -5.39 -3.07 -5.39
C VAL A 80 -5.59 -2.93 -6.90
N ILE A 81 -5.40 -1.72 -7.41
CA ILE A 81 -5.58 -1.38 -8.83
C ILE A 81 -4.26 -1.26 -9.58
N GLY A 82 -3.15 -1.11 -8.85
CA GLY A 82 -1.83 -0.93 -9.43
C GLY A 82 -0.73 -1.17 -8.42
N SER A 83 0.46 -1.42 -8.95
CA SER A 83 1.70 -1.45 -8.19
C SER A 83 2.81 -0.88 -9.04
N GLU A 84 3.69 -0.13 -8.43
CA GLU A 84 4.88 0.41 -9.08
C GLU A 84 6.12 0.16 -8.21
N ALA A 85 7.25 -0.02 -8.88
CA ALA A 85 8.54 0.07 -8.21
C ALA A 85 8.88 1.55 -8.01
N ILE A 86 9.37 1.88 -6.83
CA ILE A 86 9.88 3.22 -6.50
C ILE A 86 11.39 3.14 -6.29
N ASP A 87 12.06 4.29 -6.32
CA ASP A 87 13.46 4.33 -5.93
C ASP A 87 13.60 3.95 -4.44
N PRO A 88 14.57 3.10 -4.07
CA PRO A 88 14.83 2.79 -2.67
C PRO A 88 15.14 4.06 -1.89
N PHE A 89 14.57 4.17 -0.68
CA PHE A 89 14.90 5.28 0.20
C PHE A 89 16.38 5.24 0.61
N PRO A 90 17.09 6.39 0.59
CA PRO A 90 18.45 6.50 1.09
C PRO A 90 18.58 6.06 2.56
N GLU A 91 19.79 5.61 2.93
CA GLU A 91 20.13 5.36 4.32
C GLU A 91 19.95 6.64 5.16
N GLY A 92 19.40 6.49 6.38
CA GLY A 92 19.12 7.63 7.25
C GLY A 92 17.75 8.27 7.04
N THR A 93 16.95 7.79 6.08
CA THR A 93 15.55 8.19 5.92
C THR A 93 14.76 7.97 7.22
N LEU A 94 14.00 9.00 7.64
CA LEU A 94 13.13 8.93 8.80
C LEU A 94 11.70 8.62 8.34
N LEU A 95 11.21 7.44 8.69
CA LEU A 95 9.85 7.01 8.37
C LEU A 95 8.83 7.67 9.30
N PRO A 96 7.64 8.02 8.80
CA PRO A 96 6.62 8.69 9.59
C PRO A 96 6.07 7.79 10.69
N LEU A 97 5.55 8.42 11.75
CA LEU A 97 4.72 7.70 12.72
C LEU A 97 3.39 7.31 12.09
N HIS A 98 2.93 6.11 12.45
CA HIS A 98 1.63 5.62 12.01
C HIS A 98 0.50 6.41 12.68
N VAL A 99 -0.34 7.04 11.86
CA VAL A 99 -1.51 7.82 12.33
C VAL A 99 -2.80 7.16 11.86
N ARG A 100 -3.89 7.39 12.61
CA ARG A 100 -5.23 6.88 12.27
C ARG A 100 -6.04 7.98 11.61
N VAL A 101 -5.63 8.42 10.44
CA VAL A 101 -6.38 9.38 9.62
C VAL A 101 -6.98 8.63 8.43
N GLN A 102 -8.23 8.93 8.12
CA GLN A 102 -8.94 8.34 6.99
C GLN A 102 -9.78 9.42 6.30
N LEU A 103 -10.04 9.21 5.02
CA LEU A 103 -10.94 10.07 4.24
C LEU A 103 -12.34 10.09 4.87
N GLY A 104 -13.03 11.23 4.77
CA GLY A 104 -14.37 11.44 5.32
C GLY A 104 -14.45 11.73 6.82
N MET A 105 -13.35 11.55 7.58
CA MET A 105 -13.27 12.01 8.96
C MET A 105 -13.56 13.51 9.05
N SER A 106 -14.23 13.93 10.11
CA SER A 106 -14.42 15.34 10.46
C SER A 106 -13.14 15.96 11.01
N GLN A 107 -13.05 17.28 11.02
CA GLN A 107 -11.92 17.97 11.64
C GLN A 107 -11.77 17.61 13.12
N ALA A 108 -12.88 17.39 13.82
CA ALA A 108 -12.86 16.98 15.23
C ALA A 108 -12.23 15.58 15.40
N GLU A 109 -12.61 14.61 14.56
CA GLU A 109 -12.05 13.25 14.59
C GLU A 109 -10.55 13.25 14.24
N VAL A 110 -10.14 14.08 13.27
CA VAL A 110 -8.72 14.23 12.93
C VAL A 110 -7.92 14.81 14.10
N ARG A 111 -8.45 15.84 14.78
CA ARG A 111 -7.78 16.47 15.92
C ARG A 111 -7.67 15.55 17.13
N ASP A 112 -8.66 14.69 17.34
CA ASP A 112 -8.60 13.63 18.36
C ASP A 112 -7.56 12.57 18.00
N SER A 113 -7.55 12.11 16.74
CA SER A 113 -6.58 11.11 16.24
C SER A 113 -5.14 11.60 16.30
N LEU A 114 -4.93 12.90 16.05
CA LEU A 114 -3.64 13.56 16.10
C LEU A 114 -3.42 14.32 17.41
N ALA A 115 -4.08 13.91 18.50
CA ALA A 115 -3.86 14.50 19.80
C ALA A 115 -2.37 14.40 20.20
N GLY A 116 -1.77 15.55 20.52
CA GLY A 116 -0.34 15.65 20.84
C GLY A 116 0.57 16.05 19.68
N PHE A 117 0.06 16.13 18.45
CA PHE A 117 0.76 16.77 17.35
C PHE A 117 0.55 18.28 17.41
N GLU A 118 1.63 19.04 17.18
CA GLU A 118 1.52 20.47 16.92
C GLU A 118 1.10 20.66 15.46
N LEU A 119 -0.17 21.01 15.25
CA LEU A 119 -0.75 21.17 13.92
C LEU A 119 -0.83 22.64 13.54
N THR A 120 -0.27 22.96 12.38
CA THR A 120 -0.40 24.25 11.72
C THR A 120 -1.46 24.18 10.64
N GLU A 121 -2.37 25.15 10.62
CA GLU A 121 -3.33 25.31 9.53
C GLU A 121 -2.70 26.10 8.39
N VAL A 122 -2.75 25.54 7.17
CA VAL A 122 -2.34 26.20 5.93
C VAL A 122 -3.47 26.15 4.91
N GLN A 123 -3.46 27.06 3.93
CA GLN A 123 -4.48 27.08 2.88
C GLN A 123 -4.37 25.84 2.00
N GLY A 124 -5.48 25.15 1.74
CA GLY A 124 -5.45 23.88 0.99
C GLY A 124 -5.03 24.01 -0.47
N THR A 125 -5.09 25.22 -1.04
CA THR A 125 -4.60 25.50 -2.40
C THR A 125 -3.11 25.26 -2.58
N VAL A 126 -2.32 25.15 -1.50
CA VAL A 126 -0.91 24.74 -1.58
C VAL A 126 -0.72 23.28 -1.98
N LEU A 127 -1.77 22.46 -1.87
CA LEU A 127 -1.83 21.06 -2.30
C LEU A 127 -2.86 20.86 -3.42
N ASP A 128 -3.16 21.93 -4.18
CA ASP A 128 -4.15 21.91 -5.26
C ASP A 128 -5.57 21.44 -4.84
N LEU A 129 -5.93 21.60 -3.56
CA LEU A 129 -7.26 21.26 -3.05
C LEU A 129 -8.29 22.35 -3.40
N PRO A 130 -9.60 22.01 -3.40
CA PRO A 130 -10.67 22.98 -3.68
C PRO A 130 -10.57 24.26 -2.83
N VAL A 131 -10.95 25.40 -3.41
CA VAL A 131 -10.98 26.68 -2.70
C VAL A 131 -11.88 26.58 -1.46
N GLY A 132 -11.36 27.04 -0.32
CA GLY A 132 -12.02 26.90 0.98
C GLY A 132 -11.55 25.69 1.78
N SER A 133 -10.70 24.84 1.20
CA SER A 133 -10.03 23.75 1.93
C SER A 133 -8.97 24.29 2.89
N VAL A 134 -8.80 23.61 4.02
CA VAL A 134 -7.74 23.84 5.01
C VAL A 134 -6.90 22.59 5.12
N VAL A 135 -5.59 22.74 5.24
CA VAL A 135 -4.68 21.62 5.51
C VAL A 135 -4.14 21.76 6.93
N LEU A 136 -4.29 20.69 7.71
CA LEU A 136 -3.61 20.51 8.98
C LEU A 136 -2.27 19.83 8.71
N ALA A 137 -1.17 20.54 8.94
CA ALA A 137 0.19 20.05 8.75
C ALA A 137 0.91 19.96 10.10
N GLY A 138 1.59 18.85 10.37
CA GLY A 138 2.42 18.72 11.56
C GLY A 138 3.28 17.46 11.53
N GLY A 139 4.53 17.57 11.97
CA GLY A 139 5.48 16.45 11.90
C GLY A 139 5.66 15.92 10.47
N GLN A 140 5.29 14.66 10.26
CA GLN A 140 5.32 13.98 8.96
C GLN A 140 3.91 13.63 8.44
N VAL A 141 2.90 14.43 8.81
CA VAL A 141 1.50 14.24 8.38
C VAL A 141 0.90 15.54 7.83
N LEU A 142 0.15 15.38 6.73
CA LEU A 142 -0.72 16.39 6.13
C LEU A 142 -2.15 15.85 6.09
N VAL A 143 -3.13 16.67 6.45
CA VAL A 143 -4.56 16.32 6.35
C VAL A 143 -5.32 17.49 5.74
N GLY A 144 -5.82 17.30 4.51
CA GLY A 144 -6.64 18.25 3.79
C GLY A 144 -8.12 18.06 4.09
N LEU A 145 -8.78 19.12 4.54
CA LEU A 145 -10.18 19.20 4.91
C LEU A 145 -10.92 20.12 3.94
N PHE A 146 -12.03 19.65 3.38
CA PHE A 146 -13.00 20.46 2.64
C PHE A 146 -14.39 20.23 3.22
N GLU A 147 -15.13 21.31 3.50
CA GLU A 147 -16.47 21.24 4.13
C GLU A 147 -16.52 20.35 5.40
N ASP A 148 -15.51 20.46 6.27
CA ASP A 148 -15.35 19.63 7.49
C ASP A 148 -15.19 18.12 7.22
N ARG A 149 -14.62 17.75 6.07
CA ARG A 149 -14.34 16.36 5.71
C ARG A 149 -12.94 16.19 5.17
N VAL A 150 -12.25 15.13 5.61
CA VAL A 150 -10.95 14.76 5.04
C VAL A 150 -11.15 14.36 3.58
N VAL A 151 -10.56 15.13 2.67
CA VAL A 151 -10.52 14.88 1.22
C VAL A 151 -9.13 14.48 0.74
N TYR A 152 -8.13 14.71 1.59
CA TYR A 152 -6.74 14.35 1.35
C TYR A 152 -6.06 14.02 2.69
N TYR A 153 -5.21 13.01 2.70
CA TYR A 153 -4.25 12.83 3.79
C TYR A 153 -2.96 12.24 3.25
N GLN A 154 -1.85 12.54 3.90
CA GLN A 154 -0.56 11.95 3.57
C GLN A 154 0.31 11.89 4.81
N THR A 155 0.93 10.73 5.05
CA THR A 155 2.15 10.61 5.84
C THR A 155 3.33 10.51 4.89
N TYR A 156 4.45 11.15 5.19
CA TYR A 156 5.60 11.19 4.28
C TYR A 156 6.92 10.89 4.99
N PRO A 157 7.82 10.09 4.39
CA PRO A 157 9.19 9.99 4.85
C PRO A 157 9.95 11.33 4.76
N LEU A 158 10.91 11.51 5.64
CA LEU A 158 11.92 12.56 5.53
C LEU A 158 13.22 11.94 5.03
N VAL A 159 13.65 12.35 3.85
CA VAL A 159 14.82 11.82 3.15
C VAL A 159 15.98 12.79 3.31
N PRO A 160 17.17 12.34 3.76
CA PRO A 160 18.34 13.20 3.83
C PRO A 160 18.84 13.51 2.41
N ASP A 161 19.12 14.79 2.14
CA ASP A 161 19.79 15.22 0.92
C ASP A 161 21.32 15.10 1.03
N VAL A 162 22.03 15.53 -0.03
CA VAL A 162 23.50 15.44 -0.11
C VAL A 162 24.23 16.26 0.95
N ASP A 163 23.57 17.27 1.52
CA ASP A 163 24.09 18.13 2.58
C ASP A 163 23.67 17.62 3.98
N GLY A 164 22.85 16.57 4.04
CA GLY A 164 22.34 15.96 5.26
C GLY A 164 21.10 16.66 5.83
N GLU A 165 20.50 17.58 5.09
CA GLU A 165 19.22 18.22 5.46
C GLU A 165 18.06 17.31 5.05
N PHE A 166 16.97 17.32 5.84
CA PHE A 166 15.83 16.45 5.58
C PHE A 166 14.80 17.10 4.66
N GLN A 167 14.46 16.40 3.58
CA GLN A 167 13.45 16.80 2.62
C GLN A 167 12.22 15.87 2.70
N ALA A 168 11.02 16.42 2.52
CA ALA A 168 9.79 15.64 2.54
C ALA A 168 9.59 14.90 1.22
N TYR A 169 9.35 13.58 1.30
CA TYR A 169 8.99 12.77 0.14
C TYR A 169 7.47 12.79 -0.08
N LEU A 170 7.02 13.66 -0.98
CA LEU A 170 5.60 13.86 -1.30
C LEU A 170 5.23 13.19 -2.62
N ASP A 171 4.00 12.66 -2.72
CA ASP A 171 3.42 12.02 -3.91
C ASP A 171 4.27 10.97 -4.69
N GLY A 172 5.36 10.45 -4.14
CA GLY A 172 6.18 9.43 -4.79
C GLY A 172 7.43 9.96 -5.50
N ASP A 173 7.68 11.28 -5.45
CA ASP A 173 8.86 11.88 -6.07
C ASP A 173 9.96 12.08 -5.01
N LEU A 174 11.16 11.58 -5.33
CA LEU A 174 12.36 11.96 -4.56
C LEU A 174 12.64 13.44 -4.85
N PRO A 175 12.84 14.27 -3.82
CA PRO A 175 13.13 15.69 -3.98
C PRO A 175 14.47 15.94 -4.69
#